data_AF-A0A9W6CVY7-F1
#
_entry.id   AF-A0A9W6CVY7-F1
#
_cell.length_a   1.000
_cell.length_b   1.000
_cell.length_c   1.000
_cell.angle_alpha   90.00
_cell.angle_beta   90.00
_cell.angle_gamma   90.00
#
_symmetry.space_group_name_H-M   'P 1'
#
loop_
_entity.id
_entity.type
_entity.pdbx_description
1 polymer ?
#
loop_
_entity_poly.entity_id
_entity_poly.type
_entity_poly.pdbx_seq_one_letter_code
_entity_poly.pdbx_strand_id
1 'polypeptide(L)'
;MASDIYSLGLVLLEALTGEREYSGTPIEAAVARLSRRPRIPDDVPPQWRTILSAMTEDDPAARPTAHDVSATMRDIIRGMILSRREQRRLARASRPESAAEAQRRRTSALLAAGGICVLAGGAVGLLLGLHVLG
;
A
#
# COMPACT_ATOMS: atom_id res chain seq x y z
N MET A 1 -18.67 -4.21 29.61
CA MET A 1 -19.20 -3.01 30.29
C MET A 1 -18.83 -1.76 29.47
N ALA A 2 -19.54 -0.62 29.63
CA ALA A 2 -19.23 0.61 28.88
C ALA A 2 -17.85 1.20 29.22
N SER A 3 -17.33 0.90 30.40
CA SER A 3 -15.94 1.18 30.81
C SER A 3 -14.91 0.43 29.95
N ASP A 4 -15.20 -0.81 29.57
CA ASP A 4 -14.29 -1.63 28.76
C ASP A 4 -14.17 -1.07 27.34
N ILE A 5 -15.27 -0.55 26.78
CA ILE A 5 -15.28 0.11 25.46
C ILE A 5 -14.40 1.35 25.47
N TYR A 6 -14.50 2.18 26.51
CA TYR A 6 -13.65 3.35 26.67
C TYR A 6 -12.16 2.96 26.78
N SER A 7 -11.85 2.00 27.67
CA SER A 7 -10.47 1.51 27.85
C SER A 7 -9.90 0.90 26.58
N LEU A 8 -10.70 0.13 25.84
CA LEU A 8 -10.31 -0.42 24.54
C LEU A 8 -10.03 0.70 23.52
N GLY A 9 -10.86 1.76 23.50
CA GLY A 9 -10.65 2.91 22.64
C GLY A 9 -9.29 3.57 22.88
N LEU A 10 -8.92 3.76 24.15
CA LEU A 10 -7.60 4.30 24.50
C LEU A 10 -6.44 3.38 24.10
N VAL A 11 -6.57 2.07 24.32
CA VAL A 11 -5.55 1.09 23.91
C VAL A 11 -5.37 1.07 22.38
N LEU A 12 -6.47 1.16 21.62
CA LEU A 12 -6.41 1.24 20.16
C LEU A 12 -5.77 2.54 19.68
N LEU A 13 -6.05 3.67 20.34
CA LEU A 13 -5.40 4.95 20.05
C LEU A 13 -3.89 4.87 20.30
N GLU A 14 -3.46 4.31 21.43
CA GLU A 14 -2.03 4.08 21.74
C GLU A 14 -1.40 3.12 20.72
N ALA A 15 -2.10 2.06 20.30
CA ALA A 15 -1.59 1.12 19.31
C ALA A 15 -1.44 1.73 17.91
N LEU A 16 -2.32 2.65 17.51
CA LEU A 16 -2.27 3.32 16.21
C LEU A 16 -1.23 4.42 16.15
N THR A 17 -1.04 5.15 17.25
CA THR A 17 -0.14 6.30 17.32
C THR A 17 1.25 5.95 17.84
N GLY A 18 1.38 4.85 18.57
CA GLY A 18 2.59 4.49 19.32
C GLY A 18 2.79 5.31 20.59
N GLU A 19 1.86 6.21 20.93
CA GLU A 19 2.01 7.19 21.99
C GLU A 19 0.90 7.06 23.03
N ARG A 20 1.25 7.21 24.30
CA ARG A 20 0.27 7.18 25.38
C ARG A 20 -0.46 8.51 25.48
N GLU A 21 -1.77 8.49 25.28
CA GLU A 21 -2.61 9.70 25.29
C GLU A 21 -2.63 10.41 26.66
N TYR A 22 -2.68 9.65 27.75
CA TYR A 22 -2.61 10.15 29.12
C TYR A 22 -1.34 9.63 29.80
N SER A 23 -0.26 10.40 29.72
CA SER A 23 1.02 10.09 30.32
C SER A 23 1.12 10.57 31.79
N GLY A 24 2.22 10.21 32.45
CA GLY A 24 2.46 10.51 33.87
C GLY A 24 2.18 9.31 34.78
N THR A 25 2.11 9.60 36.08
CA THR A 25 1.72 8.64 37.12
C THR A 25 0.26 8.17 36.93
N PRO A 26 -0.14 7.04 37.51
CA PRO A 26 -1.52 6.56 37.41
C PRO A 26 -2.57 7.57 37.87
N ILE A 27 -2.25 8.39 38.89
CA ILE A 27 -3.12 9.44 39.42
C ILE A 27 -3.22 10.59 38.42
N GLU A 28 -2.10 11.10 37.91
CA GLU A 28 -2.08 12.17 36.90
C GLU A 28 -2.87 11.76 35.65
N ALA A 29 -2.68 10.54 35.16
CA ALA A 29 -3.43 10.01 34.03
C ALA A 29 -4.92 9.87 34.33
N ALA A 30 -5.31 9.48 35.55
CA ALA A 30 -6.71 9.42 35.97
C ALA A 30 -7.37 10.79 36.01
N VAL A 31 -6.70 11.78 36.60
CA VAL A 31 -7.17 13.17 36.64
C VAL A 31 -7.29 13.72 35.23
N ALA A 32 -6.29 13.51 34.37
CA ALA A 32 -6.33 13.98 32.99
C ALA A 32 -7.52 13.41 32.21
N ARG A 33 -7.87 12.13 32.41
CA ARG A 33 -9.06 11.48 31.80
C ARG A 33 -10.39 12.09 32.23
N LEU A 34 -10.47 12.64 33.45
CA LEU A 34 -11.66 13.32 33.94
C LEU A 34 -11.75 14.77 33.41
N SER A 35 -10.60 15.37 33.11
CA SER A 35 -10.52 16.79 32.75
C SER A 35 -10.63 17.05 31.25
N ARG A 36 -10.34 16.06 30.39
CA ARG A 36 -10.37 16.24 28.94
C ARG A 36 -10.66 14.93 28.21
N ARG A 37 -11.21 15.06 27.01
CA ARG A 37 -11.31 13.97 26.03
C ARG A 37 -9.92 13.60 25.47
N PRO A 38 -9.75 12.36 24.96
CA PRO A 38 -8.52 11.96 24.29
C PRO A 38 -8.38 12.75 22.99
N ARG A 39 -7.16 13.17 22.66
CA ARG A 39 -6.85 13.75 21.35
C ARG A 39 -6.67 12.62 20.35
N ILE A 40 -7.37 12.74 19.23
CA ILE A 40 -7.22 11.82 18.11
C ILE A 40 -6.57 12.59 16.97
N PRO A 41 -5.28 12.33 16.66
CA PRO A 41 -4.55 13.02 15.61
C PRO A 41 -5.21 12.89 14.22
N ASP A 42 -5.04 13.89 13.35
CA ASP A 42 -5.65 13.92 12.02
C ASP A 42 -5.04 12.94 11.01
N ASP A 43 -3.81 12.47 11.26
CA ASP A 43 -3.12 11.46 10.47
C ASP A 43 -3.66 10.03 10.73
N VAL A 44 -4.44 9.84 11.80
CA VAL A 44 -5.23 8.63 12.01
C VAL A 44 -6.31 8.55 10.92
N PRO A 45 -6.47 7.41 10.21
CA PRO A 45 -7.43 7.30 9.13
C PRO A 45 -8.86 7.64 9.58
N PRO A 46 -9.67 8.34 8.77
CA PRO A 46 -10.97 8.89 9.20
C PRO A 46 -11.93 7.87 9.83
N GLN A 47 -11.95 6.63 9.32
CA GLN A 47 -12.80 5.57 9.85
C GLN A 47 -12.39 5.17 11.27
N TRP A 48 -11.08 5.14 11.56
CA TRP A 48 -10.56 4.91 12.91
C TRP A 48 -10.88 6.07 13.83
N ARG A 49 -10.73 7.32 13.37
CA ARG A 49 -11.08 8.50 14.18
C ARG A 49 -12.55 8.49 14.61
N THR A 50 -13.43 8.10 13.69
CA THR A 50 -14.88 8.02 13.95
C THR A 50 -15.19 7.01 15.06
N ILE A 51 -14.70 5.78 14.95
CA ILE A 51 -15.00 4.75 15.96
C ILE A 51 -14.29 5.03 17.29
N LEU A 52 -13.05 5.53 17.28
CA LEU A 52 -12.33 5.92 18.49
C LEU A 52 -13.07 7.02 19.25
N SER A 53 -13.54 8.06 18.55
CA SER A 53 -14.32 9.14 19.16
C SER A 53 -15.57 8.62 19.85
N ALA A 54 -16.31 7.72 19.19
CA ALA A 54 -17.53 7.13 19.74
C ALA A 54 -17.24 6.21 20.95
N MET A 55 -16.17 5.42 20.90
CA MET A 55 -15.77 4.55 22.01
C MET A 55 -15.35 5.35 23.24
N THR A 56 -14.78 6.55 23.04
CA THR A 56 -14.28 7.42 24.11
C THR A 56 -15.23 8.56 24.46
N GLU A 57 -16.53 8.41 24.19
CA GLU A 57 -17.53 9.39 24.61
C GLU A 57 -17.58 9.53 26.14
N ASP A 58 -17.84 10.75 26.61
CA ASP A 58 -17.92 11.03 28.06
C ASP A 58 -19.14 10.33 28.67
N ASP A 59 -20.28 10.42 27.98
CA ASP A 59 -21.49 9.69 28.33
C ASP A 59 -21.34 8.18 28.04
N PRO A 60 -21.33 7.30 29.06
CA PRO A 60 -21.24 5.86 28.86
C PRO A 60 -22.38 5.27 28.02
N ALA A 61 -23.55 5.91 28.01
CA ALA A 61 -24.71 5.45 27.24
C ALA A 61 -24.60 5.80 25.75
N ALA A 62 -23.82 6.83 25.40
CA ALA A 62 -23.55 7.22 24.02
C ALA A 62 -22.50 6.31 23.33
N ARG A 63 -21.79 5.48 24.11
CA ARG A 63 -20.75 4.58 23.58
C ARG A 63 -21.38 3.41 22.82
N PRO A 64 -20.76 2.97 21.71
CA PRO A 64 -21.22 1.80 20.97
C PRO A 64 -21.09 0.52 21.83
N THR A 65 -21.89 -0.49 21.51
CA THR A 65 -21.74 -1.79 22.15
C THR A 65 -20.48 -2.50 21.65
N ALA A 66 -20.03 -3.52 22.38
CA ALA A 66 -18.92 -4.37 21.93
C ALA A 66 -19.22 -5.02 20.57
N HIS A 67 -20.48 -5.34 20.29
CA HIS A 67 -20.92 -5.89 19.01
C HIS A 67 -20.73 -4.86 17.88
N ASP A 68 -21.17 -3.62 18.10
CA ASP A 68 -21.07 -2.53 17.12
C ASP A 68 -19.61 -2.18 16.84
N VAL A 69 -18.77 -2.10 17.87
CA VAL A 69 -17.32 -1.91 17.73
C VAL A 69 -16.71 -3.02 16.90
N SER A 70 -17.02 -4.28 17.23
CA SER A 70 -16.50 -5.45 16.52
C SER A 70 -16.94 -5.48 15.05
N ALA A 71 -18.20 -5.15 14.76
CA ALA A 71 -18.72 -5.04 13.40
C ALA A 71 -18.02 -3.93 12.61
N THR A 72 -17.93 -2.74 13.19
CA THR A 72 -17.28 -1.58 12.57
C THR A 72 -15.81 -1.86 12.26
N MET A 73 -15.07 -2.43 13.21
CA MET A 73 -13.66 -2.79 13.00
C MET A 73 -13.50 -3.83 11.87
N ARG A 74 -14.38 -4.84 11.79
CA ARG A 74 -14.37 -5.81 10.69
C ARG A 74 -14.55 -5.12 9.34
N ASP A 75 -15.46 -4.16 9.23
CA ASP A 75 -15.71 -3.42 7.99
C ASP A 75 -14.52 -2.54 7.60
N ILE A 76 -13.90 -1.85 8.58
CA ILE A 76 -12.67 -1.07 8.35
C ILE A 76 -11.55 -1.98 7.81
N ILE A 77 -11.30 -3.12 8.48
CA ILE A 77 -10.26 -4.07 8.08
C ILE A 77 -10.53 -4.66 6.70
N ARG A 78 -11.78 -5.04 6.43
CA ARG A 78 -12.19 -5.53 5.11
C ARG A 78 -11.93 -4.48 4.03
N GLY A 79 -12.33 -3.22 4.28
CA GLY A 79 -12.06 -2.10 3.38
C GLY A 79 -10.57 -1.94 3.09
N MET A 80 -9.71 -1.98 4.11
CA MET A 80 -8.25 -1.90 3.94
C MET A 80 -7.69 -3.04 3.07
N ILE A 81 -8.15 -4.27 3.30
CA ILE A 81 -7.71 -5.45 2.52
C ILE A 81 -8.11 -5.31 1.06
N LEU A 82 -9.36 -4.92 0.79
CA LEU A 82 -9.89 -4.77 -0.57
C LEU A 82 -9.18 -3.63 -1.32
N SER A 83 -9.02 -2.46 -0.68
CA SER A 83 -8.30 -1.32 -1.27
C SER A 83 -6.85 -1.69 -1.62
N ARG A 84 -6.15 -2.41 -0.73
CA ARG A 84 -4.78 -2.88 -0.99
C ARG A 84 -4.70 -3.88 -2.15
N ARG A 85 -5.68 -4.77 -2.29
CA ARG A 85 -5.75 -5.73 -3.40
C ARG A 85 -5.97 -5.02 -4.72
N GLU A 86 -6.88 -4.05 -4.75
CA GLU A 86 -7.15 -3.28 -5.96
C GLU A 86 -5.94 -2.44 -6.37
N GLN A 87 -5.29 -1.75 -5.42
CA GLN A 87 -4.04 -1.02 -5.69
C GLN A 87 -2.96 -1.92 -6.30
N ARG A 88 -2.79 -3.15 -5.79
CA ARG A 88 -1.83 -4.12 -6.35
C ARG A 88 -2.20 -4.59 -7.75
N ARG A 89 -3.50 -4.80 -8.01
CA ARG A 89 -4.01 -5.18 -9.32
C ARG A 89 -3.79 -4.07 -10.33
N LEU A 90 -4.14 -2.83 -9.97
CA LEU A 90 -3.90 -1.64 -10.80
C LEU A 90 -2.39 -1.47 -11.06
N ALA A 91 -1.55 -1.53 -10.03
CA ALA A 91 -0.10 -1.46 -10.19
C ALA A 91 0.46 -2.56 -11.12
N ARG A 92 -0.12 -3.77 -11.11
CA ARG A 92 0.27 -4.87 -12.03
C ARG A 92 -0.21 -4.62 -13.45
N ALA A 93 -1.44 -4.13 -13.63
CA ALA A 93 -1.98 -3.80 -14.96
C ALA A 93 -1.25 -2.61 -15.59
N SER A 94 -0.79 -1.65 -14.77
CA SER A 94 0.01 -0.50 -15.19
C SER A 94 1.49 -0.82 -15.39
N ARG A 95 1.98 -2.02 -15.02
CA ARG A 95 3.34 -2.45 -15.39
C ARG A 95 3.39 -2.56 -16.92
N PRO A 96 4.25 -1.80 -17.60
CA PRO A 96 4.18 -1.69 -19.04
C PRO A 96 4.51 -3.03 -19.71
N GLU A 97 3.51 -3.60 -20.38
CA GLU A 97 3.69 -4.58 -21.47
C GLU A 97 4.65 -4.03 -22.54
N SER A 98 4.79 -2.70 -22.62
CA SER A 98 5.71 -1.99 -23.52
C SER A 98 7.19 -2.27 -23.27
N ALA A 99 7.63 -2.69 -22.08
CA ALA A 99 9.02 -3.11 -21.89
C ALA A 99 9.32 -4.42 -22.62
N ALA A 100 8.36 -5.36 -22.62
CA ALA A 100 8.47 -6.62 -23.35
C ALA A 100 8.28 -6.40 -24.87
N GLU A 101 7.40 -5.48 -25.26
CA GLU A 101 7.13 -5.14 -26.66
C GLU A 101 8.24 -4.28 -27.31
N ALA A 102 8.82 -3.33 -26.57
CA ALA A 102 9.98 -2.56 -27.00
C ALA A 102 11.23 -3.44 -27.12
N GLN A 103 11.39 -4.41 -26.22
CA GLN A 103 12.45 -5.42 -26.32
C GLN A 103 12.23 -6.29 -27.56
N ARG A 104 11.01 -6.81 -27.79
CA ARG A 104 10.67 -7.58 -29.00
C ARG A 104 10.98 -6.80 -30.28
N ARG A 105 10.57 -5.52 -30.37
CA ARG A 105 10.88 -4.62 -31.49
C ARG A 105 12.37 -4.39 -31.70
N ARG A 106 13.14 -4.25 -30.61
CA ARG A 106 14.61 -4.13 -30.69
C ARG A 106 15.27 -5.41 -31.18
N THR A 107 14.88 -6.57 -30.66
CA THR A 107 15.40 -7.86 -31.13
C THR A 107 14.99 -8.17 -32.57
N SER A 108 13.77 -7.82 -33.00
CA SER A 108 13.37 -8.01 -34.40
C SER A 108 14.12 -7.08 -35.35
N ALA A 109 14.41 -5.84 -34.94
CA ALA A 109 15.22 -4.91 -35.72
C ALA A 109 16.67 -5.39 -35.89
N LEU A 110 17.26 -5.98 -34.85
CA LEU A 110 18.62 -6.54 -34.90
C LEU A 110 18.71 -7.78 -35.80
N LEU A 111 17.70 -8.66 -35.79
CA LEU A 111 17.66 -9.82 -36.69
C LEU A 111 17.47 -9.42 -38.16
N ALA A 112 16.69 -8.37 -38.44
CA ALA A 112 16.55 -7.82 -39.79
C ALA A 112 17.85 -7.18 -40.30
N ALA A 113 18.60 -6.49 -39.44
CA ALA A 113 19.91 -5.92 -39.78
C ALA A 113 20.99 -7.00 -39.98
N GLY A 114 20.95 -8.10 -39.22
CA GLY A 114 21.88 -9.22 -39.36
C GLY A 114 21.76 -9.96 -40.71
N GLY A 115 20.54 -10.09 -41.24
CA GLY A 115 20.31 -10.68 -42.57
C GLY A 115 20.92 -9.86 -43.73
N ILE A 116 21.05 -8.54 -43.56
CA ILE A 116 21.63 -7.65 -44.59
C ILE A 116 23.16 -7.81 -44.66
N CYS A 117 23.84 -8.06 -43.54
CA CYS A 117 25.31 -8.22 -43.54
C CYS A 117 25.80 -9.55 -44.14
N VAL A 118 25.01 -10.62 -44.14
CA VAL A 118 25.45 -11.93 -44.65
C VAL A 118 25.49 -11.97 -46.19
N LEU A 119 24.66 -11.18 -46.88
CA LEU A 119 24.64 -11.15 -48.35
C LEU A 119 25.82 -10.38 -48.96
N ALA A 120 26.45 -9.47 -48.21
CA ALA A 120 27.62 -8.71 -48.68
C ALA A 120 28.94 -9.50 -48.62
N GLY A 121 29.02 -10.54 -47.77
CA GLY A 121 30.23 -11.36 -47.60
C GLY A 121 30.47 -12.39 -48.71
N GLY A 122 29.42 -12.80 -49.43
CA GLY A 122 29.51 -13.85 -50.45
C GLY A 122 30.11 -13.42 -51.79
N ALA A 123 30.06 -12.12 -52.12
CA ALA A 123 30.48 -11.63 -53.44
C ALA A 123 31.99 -11.33 -53.56
N VAL A 124 32.68 -11.13 -52.44
CA VAL A 124 34.12 -10.74 -52.45
C VAL A 124 35.03 -11.97 -52.63
N GLY A 125 34.60 -13.15 -52.17
CA GLY A 125 35.39 -14.38 -52.31
C GLY A 125 35.49 -14.91 -53.75
N LEU A 126 34.52 -14.60 -54.62
CA LEU A 126 34.50 -15.12 -55.99
C LEU A 126 35.35 -14.30 -56.97
N LEU A 127 35.67 -13.04 -56.64
CA LEU A 127 36.44 -12.14 -57.52
C LEU A 127 37.96 -12.27 -57.32
N LEU A 128 38.44 -12.74 -56.16
CA LEU A 128 39.86 -12.91 -55.89
C LEU A 128 40.44 -14.25 -56.41
N GLY A 129 39.60 -15.25 -56.70
CA GLY A 129 40.05 -16.55 -57.22
C GLY A 129 40.41 -16.57 -58.72
N LEU A 130 39.99 -15.55 -59.48
CA LEU A 130 40.20 -15.48 -60.94
C LEU A 130 41.44 -14.67 -61.36
N HIS A 131 42.19 -14.07 -60.42
CA HIS A 131 43.35 -13.23 -60.72
C HIS A 131 44.72 -13.92 -60.54
N VAL A 132 44.75 -15.21 -60.15
CA VAL A 132 46.01 -15.94 -59.85
C VAL A 132 46.32 -17.04 -60.89
N LEU A 133 45.50 -17.20 -61.94
CA LEU A 133 45.65 -18.28 -62.94
C LEU A 133 45.76 -17.79 -64.40
N GLY A 134 46.07 -16.51 -64.62
CA GLY A 134 46.26 -15.93 -65.97
C GLY A 134 47.69 -15.48 -66.19
#